data_AF-A0A100XH04-F1
#
_entry.id   AF-A0A100XH04-F1
#
_cell.length_a   1.000
_cell.length_b   1.000
_cell.length_c   1.000
_cell.angle_alpha   90.00
_cell.angle_beta   90.00
_cell.angle_gamma   90.00
#
_symmetry.space_group_name_H-M   'P 1'
#
loop_
_entity.id
_entity.type
_entity.pdbx_description
1 polymer ?
#
loop_
_entity_poly.entity_id
_entity_poly.type
_entity_poly.pdbx_seq_one_letter_code
_entity_poly.pdbx_strand_id
1 'polypeptide(L)'
;MAYVRKVRTASGAVAVQVARKDRGRVVILAHLGSAHTDAELGILLEQAREMVVGGQAALDFEVAARAQSMADVADFRAQALIPERATPAVAAPVVPPGRTVGASSRLLYDVLGHVYDWLGFDAVGDAVFRDLVISRIVEPT
;
A
#
# COMPACT_ATOMS: atom_id res chain seq x y z
N MET A 1 0.87 12.49 20.50
CA MET A 1 0.78 12.04 19.09
C MET A 1 0.52 10.54 19.08
N ALA A 2 -0.38 10.07 18.22
CA ALA A 2 -0.60 8.64 18.02
C ALA A 2 0.53 8.07 17.14
N TYR A 3 0.88 6.81 17.33
CA TYR A 3 1.90 6.11 16.56
C TYR A 3 1.57 4.62 16.50
N VAL A 4 2.06 3.95 15.45
CA VAL A 4 1.91 2.50 15.28
C VAL A 4 3.01 1.78 16.06
N ARG A 5 2.66 0.74 16.81
CA ARG A 5 3.61 -0.16 17.47
C ARG A 5 3.36 -1.61 17.07
N LYS A 6 4.45 -2.36 16.92
CA LYS A 6 4.48 -3.80 16.67
C LYS A 6 4.94 -4.50 17.94
N VAL A 7 4.22 -5.52 18.39
CA VAL A 7 4.58 -6.27 19.61
C VAL A 7 4.42 -7.76 19.34
N ARG A 8 5.40 -8.57 19.74
CA ARG A 8 5.24 -10.02 19.63
C ARG A 8 4.31 -10.54 20.71
N THR A 9 3.35 -11.36 20.31
CA THR A 9 2.36 -11.98 21.19
C THR A 9 2.86 -13.30 21.78
N ALA A 10 2.17 -13.79 22.80
CA ALA A 10 2.44 -15.10 23.39
C ALA A 10 2.20 -16.30 22.44
N SER A 11 1.56 -16.11 21.29
CA SER A 11 1.40 -17.15 20.27
C SER A 11 2.54 -17.17 19.25
N GLY A 12 3.42 -16.15 19.27
CA GLY A 12 4.42 -15.92 18.24
C GLY A 12 3.97 -14.98 17.11
N ALA A 13 2.68 -14.64 17.03
CA ALA A 13 2.18 -13.64 16.07
C ALA A 13 2.66 -12.21 16.40
N VAL A 14 2.64 -11.30 15.43
CA VAL A 14 2.96 -9.88 15.61
C VAL A 14 1.67 -9.06 15.72
N ALA A 15 1.39 -8.53 16.90
CA ALA A 15 0.28 -7.61 17.12
C ALA A 15 0.61 -6.21 16.63
N VAL A 16 -0.30 -5.61 15.86
CA VAL A 16 -0.24 -4.21 15.41
C VAL A 16 -1.25 -3.39 16.21
N GLN A 17 -0.77 -2.28 16.78
CA GLN A 17 -1.55 -1.41 17.65
C GLN A 17 -1.26 0.05 17.35
N VAL A 18 -2.29 0.89 17.45
CA VAL A 18 -2.14 2.35 17.49
C VAL A 18 -2.11 2.77 18.95
N ALA A 19 -1.06 3.47 19.36
CA ALA A 19 -0.86 3.91 20.72
C ALA A 19 -0.53 5.40 20.77
N ARG A 20 -0.72 6.03 21.92
CA ARG A 20 -0.33 7.40 22.20
C ARG A 20 0.39 7.46 23.54
N LYS A 21 1.43 8.29 23.61
CA LYS A 21 2.07 8.63 24.90
C LYS A 21 1.25 9.74 25.57
N ASP A 22 0.73 9.48 26.76
CA ASP A 22 0.05 10.45 27.63
C ASP A 22 0.70 10.44 29.01
N ARG A 23 1.21 11.60 29.47
CA ARG A 23 1.88 11.77 30.77
C ARG A 23 2.90 10.66 31.12
N GLY A 24 3.70 10.24 30.15
CA GLY A 24 4.70 9.19 30.32
C GLY A 24 4.16 7.75 30.27
N ARG A 25 2.84 7.56 30.16
CA ARG A 25 2.20 6.26 29.99
C ARG A 25 1.85 6.02 28.52
N VAL A 26 1.91 4.77 28.08
CA VAL A 26 1.48 4.36 26.74
C VAL A 26 0.01 3.94 26.83
N VAL A 27 -0.86 4.66 26.14
CA VAL A 27 -2.29 4.37 26.04
C VAL A 27 -2.56 3.75 24.67
N ILE A 28 -3.15 2.56 24.64
CA ILE A 28 -3.54 1.89 23.40
C ILE A 28 -4.85 2.51 22.92
N LEU A 29 -4.85 3.07 21.71
CA LEU A 29 -6.03 3.68 21.09
C LEU A 29 -6.81 2.66 20.27
N ALA A 30 -6.11 1.79 19.55
CA ALA A 30 -6.73 0.73 18.76
C ALA A 30 -5.82 -0.49 18.67
N HIS A 31 -6.43 -1.67 18.61
CA HIS A 31 -5.77 -2.93 18.30
C HIS A 31 -6.33 -3.45 16.97
N LEU A 32 -5.47 -3.52 15.94
CA LEU A 32 -5.91 -3.86 14.59
C LEU A 32 -5.92 -5.37 14.35
N GLY A 33 -5.05 -6.11 15.02
CA GLY A 33 -4.97 -7.57 14.90
C GLY A 33 -3.58 -8.11 15.17
N SER A 34 -3.40 -9.40 14.91
CA SER A 34 -2.11 -10.10 14.96
C SER A 34 -1.80 -10.74 13.61
N ALA A 35 -0.62 -10.49 13.08
CA ALA A 35 -0.12 -11.08 11.84
C ALA A 35 0.69 -12.36 12.12
N HIS A 36 0.44 -13.39 11.31
CA HIS A 36 1.16 -14.65 11.27
C HIS A 36 2.09 -14.75 10.05
N THR A 37 1.95 -13.83 9.08
CA THR A 37 2.81 -13.73 7.90
C THR A 37 3.29 -12.30 7.65
N ASP A 38 4.37 -12.15 6.87
CA ASP A 38 4.90 -10.84 6.46
C ASP A 38 3.86 -10.03 5.64
N ALA A 39 3.05 -10.72 4.82
CA ALA A 39 1.98 -10.11 4.04
C ALA A 39 0.86 -9.56 4.94
N GLU A 40 0.39 -10.34 5.90
CA GLU A 40 -0.60 -9.89 6.89
C GLU A 40 -0.07 -8.70 7.72
N LEU A 41 1.21 -8.74 8.08
CA LEU A 41 1.84 -7.65 8.81
C LEU A 41 1.86 -6.37 7.99
N GLY A 42 2.16 -6.45 6.69
CA GLY A 42 2.07 -5.32 5.76
C GLY A 42 0.68 -4.70 5.74
N ILE A 43 -0.37 -5.52 5.58
CA ILE A 43 -1.77 -5.08 5.54
C ILE A 43 -2.17 -4.36 6.84
N LEU A 44 -1.87 -4.94 8.00
CA LEU A 44 -2.21 -4.34 9.29
C LEU A 44 -1.47 -3.02 9.55
N LEU A 45 -0.22 -2.90 9.08
CA LEU A 45 0.56 -1.68 9.22
C LEU A 45 0.04 -0.55 8.34
N GLU A 46 -0.44 -0.86 7.14
CA GLU A 46 -1.05 0.13 6.24
C GLU A 46 -2.32 0.71 6.87
N GLN A 47 -3.23 -0.17 7.32
CA GLN A 47 -4.44 0.25 8.05
C GLN A 47 -4.13 1.08 9.30
N ALA A 48 -3.09 0.72 10.05
CA ALA A 48 -2.69 1.47 11.24
C ALA A 48 -2.15 2.87 10.89
N ARG A 49 -1.45 2.99 9.76
CA ARG A 49 -0.88 4.26 9.27
C ARG A 49 -2.00 5.22 8.87
N GLU A 50 -2.98 4.77 8.11
CA GLU A 50 -4.17 5.57 7.75
C GLU A 50 -4.86 6.14 9.00
N MET A 51 -5.02 5.31 10.04
CA MET A 51 -5.65 5.72 11.30
C MET A 51 -4.84 6.77 12.07
N VAL A 52 -3.50 6.71 12.04
CA VAL A 52 -2.62 7.67 12.73
C VAL A 52 -2.56 9.02 12.02
N VAL A 53 -2.63 9.01 10.69
CA VAL A 53 -2.51 10.20 9.84
C VAL A 53 -3.75 11.10 9.91
N GLY A 54 -4.90 10.57 10.36
CA GLY A 54 -6.04 11.40 10.79
C GLY A 54 -6.60 12.35 9.73
N GLY A 55 -6.47 12.00 8.44
CA GLY A 55 -6.93 12.82 7.32
C GLY A 55 -5.99 13.94 6.88
N GLN A 56 -4.77 14.06 7.46
CA GLN A 56 -3.73 14.89 6.85
C GLN A 56 -3.21 14.17 5.59
N ALA A 57 -3.25 14.82 4.44
CA ALA A 57 -2.64 14.25 3.24
C ALA A 57 -1.15 13.98 3.52
N ALA A 58 -0.77 12.71 3.54
CA ALA A 58 0.63 12.35 3.52
C ALA A 58 1.21 12.90 2.21
N LEU A 59 2.34 13.60 2.28
CA LEU A 59 3.06 13.95 1.07
C LEU A 59 3.55 12.64 0.45
N ASP A 60 2.93 12.25 -0.67
CA ASP A 60 3.31 11.08 -1.45
C ASP A 60 4.65 11.35 -2.14
N PHE A 61 5.72 11.16 -1.39
CA PHE A 61 7.03 10.98 -1.97
C PHE A 61 7.16 9.53 -2.42
N GLU A 62 7.51 9.31 -3.69
CA GLU A 62 7.83 7.99 -4.26
C GLU A 62 9.12 7.43 -3.62
N VAL A 63 9.07 7.14 -2.33
CA VAL A 63 10.14 6.48 -1.59
C VAL A 63 9.83 5.00 -1.61
N ALA A 64 10.73 4.22 -2.18
CA ALA A 64 10.57 2.79 -2.22
C ALA A 64 10.42 2.23 -0.79
N ALA A 65 9.26 1.62 -0.52
CA ALA A 65 8.91 1.14 0.80
C ALA A 65 9.67 -0.16 1.08
N ARG A 66 10.37 -0.22 2.20
CA ARG A 66 11.03 -1.44 2.65
C ARG A 66 9.98 -2.46 3.05
N ALA A 67 10.02 -3.65 2.44
CA ALA A 67 9.15 -4.76 2.81
C ALA A 67 9.25 -5.03 4.33
N GLN A 68 8.10 -5.06 5.00
CA GLN A 68 8.03 -5.31 6.43
C GLN A 68 8.19 -6.80 6.67
N SER A 69 9.13 -7.20 7.52
CA SER A 69 9.25 -8.59 7.95
C SER A 69 8.88 -8.77 9.42
N MET A 70 8.23 -9.87 9.73
CA MET A 70 8.02 -10.33 11.10
C MET A 70 9.35 -10.57 11.80
N ALA A 71 10.42 -10.95 11.09
CA ALA A 71 11.74 -11.17 11.67
C ALA A 71 12.33 -9.90 12.33
N ASP A 72 11.95 -8.71 11.84
CA ASP A 72 12.38 -7.43 12.40
C ASP A 72 11.73 -7.13 13.77
N VAL A 73 10.72 -7.89 14.17
CA VAL A 73 10.03 -7.72 15.46
C VAL A 73 10.64 -8.67 16.48
N ALA A 74 11.36 -8.12 17.44
CA ALA A 74 12.04 -8.87 18.51
C ALA A 74 11.14 -9.95 19.12
N ASP A 75 11.64 -11.19 19.16
CA ASP A 75 11.01 -12.32 19.82
C ASP A 75 11.75 -12.66 21.13
N PHE A 76 11.12 -12.33 22.24
CA PHE A 76 11.64 -12.58 23.58
C PHE A 76 11.34 -14.00 24.10
N ARG A 77 10.63 -14.83 23.34
CA ARG A 77 10.36 -16.24 23.69
C ARG A 77 11.55 -17.15 23.42
N ALA A 78 12.36 -16.81 22.43
CA ALA A 78 13.60 -17.51 22.13
C ALA A 78 14.65 -17.08 23.16
N GLN A 79 14.67 -17.77 24.31
CA GLN A 79 15.57 -17.46 25.40
C GLN A 79 16.96 -18.03 25.12
N ALA A 80 17.69 -17.42 24.20
CA ALA A 80 19.10 -17.70 23.99
C ALA A 80 19.92 -16.92 25.03
N LEU A 81 20.61 -17.63 25.92
CA LEU A 81 21.50 -17.06 26.95
C LEU A 81 22.73 -16.37 26.35
N ILE A 82 22.98 -16.61 25.06
CA ILE A 82 23.98 -15.95 24.24
C ILE A 82 23.19 -15.32 23.08
N PRO A 83 23.25 -14.00 22.87
CA PRO A 83 22.68 -13.41 21.66
C PRO A 83 23.47 -13.96 20.50
N GLU A 84 22.87 -14.90 19.76
CA GLU A 84 23.40 -15.29 18.46
C GLU A 84 23.45 -14.01 17.63
N ARG A 85 24.64 -13.67 17.12
CA ARG A 85 24.86 -12.43 16.38
C ARG A 85 23.88 -12.48 15.21
N ALA A 86 22.83 -11.65 15.26
CA ALA A 86 21.86 -11.59 14.19
C ALA A 86 22.65 -11.39 12.90
N THR A 87 22.70 -12.43 12.07
CA THR A 87 23.21 -12.31 10.71
C THR A 87 22.43 -11.13 10.15
N PRO A 88 23.09 -10.08 9.61
CA PRO A 88 22.37 -8.93 9.11
C PRO A 88 21.34 -9.48 8.14
N ALA A 89 20.06 -9.40 8.53
CA ALA A 89 18.96 -9.88 7.73
C ALA A 89 19.17 -9.21 6.37
N VAL A 90 19.36 -10.01 5.33
CA VAL A 90 19.52 -9.51 3.96
C VAL A 90 18.44 -8.46 3.80
N ALA A 91 18.84 -7.22 3.56
CA ALA A 91 17.92 -6.09 3.62
C ALA A 91 16.71 -6.46 2.77
N ALA A 92 15.53 -6.52 3.42
CA ALA A 92 14.31 -6.97 2.78
C ALA A 92 14.19 -6.27 1.41
N PRO A 93 13.88 -7.02 0.33
CA PRO A 93 13.91 -6.48 -1.01
C PRO A 93 13.10 -5.19 -1.04
N VAL A 94 13.74 -4.14 -1.53
CA VAL A 94 13.07 -2.86 -1.78
C VAL A 94 12.18 -3.11 -2.98
N VAL A 95 10.90 -3.39 -2.72
CA VAL A 95 9.91 -3.56 -3.78
C VAL A 95 9.53 -2.16 -4.22
N PRO A 96 9.79 -1.76 -5.48
CA PRO A 96 9.28 -0.50 -5.98
C PRO A 96 7.76 -0.51 -5.85
N PRO A 97 7.12 0.62 -5.50
CA PRO A 97 5.67 0.69 -5.45
C PRO A 97 5.09 0.17 -6.77
N GLY A 98 4.11 -0.72 -6.68
CA GLY A 98 3.41 -1.21 -7.87
C GLY A 98 2.81 -0.02 -8.60
N ARG A 99 3.30 0.29 -9.80
CA ARG A 99 2.75 1.35 -10.63
C ARG A 99 1.74 0.76 -11.60
N THR A 100 0.58 1.40 -11.71
CA THR A 100 -0.34 1.13 -12.81
C THR A 100 0.28 1.71 -14.07
N VAL A 101 0.71 0.84 -14.98
CA VAL A 101 1.38 1.24 -16.25
C VAL A 101 0.38 1.86 -17.25
N GLY A 102 -0.91 1.67 -17.00
CA GLY A 102 -2.02 2.23 -17.76
C GLY A 102 -3.35 1.63 -17.27
N ALA A 103 -4.46 2.32 -17.51
CA ALA A 103 -5.81 1.79 -17.32
C ALA A 103 -6.43 1.51 -18.68
N SER A 104 -6.96 0.31 -18.90
CA SER A 104 -7.71 -0.02 -20.10
C SER A 104 -9.18 -0.24 -19.77
N SER A 105 -10.07 0.48 -20.44
CA SER A 105 -11.53 0.34 -20.29
C SER A 105 -12.16 0.12 -21.65
N ARG A 106 -12.51 -1.14 -21.93
CA ARG A 106 -13.16 -1.52 -23.20
C ARG A 106 -14.54 -0.88 -23.34
N LEU A 107 -15.31 -0.84 -22.25
CA LEU A 107 -16.63 -0.21 -22.22
C LEU A 107 -16.53 1.29 -22.60
N LEU A 108 -15.56 2.02 -22.04
CA LEU A 108 -15.37 3.43 -22.37
C LEU A 108 -15.02 3.62 -23.85
N TYR A 109 -14.09 2.82 -24.36
CA TYR A 109 -13.71 2.84 -25.77
C TYR A 109 -14.90 2.55 -26.69
N ASP A 110 -15.69 1.51 -26.40
CA ASP A 110 -16.85 1.12 -27.19
C ASP A 110 -17.95 2.20 -27.18
N VAL A 111 -18.20 2.83 -26.03
CA VAL A 111 -19.18 3.92 -25.88
C VAL A 111 -18.75 5.17 -26.66
N LEU A 112 -17.49 5.61 -26.50
CA LEU A 112 -16.97 6.75 -27.25
C LEU A 112 -16.93 6.48 -28.74
N GLY A 113 -16.61 5.25 -29.12
CA GLY A 113 -16.68 4.77 -30.48
C GLY A 113 -18.10 4.84 -31.06
N HIS A 114 -19.11 4.43 -30.30
CA HIS A 114 -20.50 4.52 -30.72
C HIS A 114 -20.96 5.97 -30.88
N VAL A 115 -20.54 6.87 -29.98
CA VAL A 115 -20.85 8.31 -30.09
C VAL A 115 -20.17 8.92 -31.31
N TYR A 116 -18.92 8.55 -31.60
CA TYR A 116 -18.19 8.99 -32.80
C TYR A 116 -18.95 8.65 -34.08
N ASP A 117 -19.43 7.40 -34.18
CA ASP A 117 -20.21 6.92 -35.33
C ASP A 117 -21.60 7.60 -35.37
N TRP A 118 -22.25 7.77 -34.22
CA TRP A 118 -23.55 8.42 -34.12
C TRP A 118 -23.52 9.90 -34.56
N LEU A 119 -22.41 10.59 -34.34
CA LEU A 119 -22.17 11.95 -34.82
C LEU A 119 -21.84 12.01 -36.32
N GLY A 120 -21.67 10.87 -36.99
CA GLY A 120 -21.35 10.77 -38.41
C GLY A 120 -19.87 10.98 -38.74
N PHE A 121 -18.97 10.90 -37.74
CA PHE A 121 -17.53 11.05 -37.98
C PHE A 121 -16.89 9.77 -38.56
N ASP A 122 -17.61 8.66 -38.58
CA ASP A 122 -17.24 7.44 -39.30
C ASP A 122 -17.04 7.69 -40.80
N ALA A 123 -17.66 8.74 -41.36
CA ALA A 123 -17.45 9.20 -42.73
C ALA A 123 -15.97 9.53 -43.06
N VAL A 124 -15.14 9.81 -42.05
CA VAL A 124 -13.68 10.01 -42.23
C VAL A 124 -12.98 8.71 -42.69
N GLY A 125 -13.51 7.54 -42.33
CA GLY A 125 -13.02 6.25 -42.81
C GLY A 125 -11.63 5.86 -42.31
N ASP A 126 -11.11 6.53 -41.28
CA ASP A 126 -9.78 6.28 -40.70
C ASP A 126 -9.89 5.83 -39.24
N ALA A 127 -9.59 4.55 -39.02
CA ALA A 127 -9.63 3.95 -37.68
C ALA A 127 -8.56 4.52 -36.73
N VAL A 128 -7.37 4.89 -37.25
CA VAL A 128 -6.30 5.48 -36.44
C VAL A 128 -6.71 6.88 -36.00
N PHE A 129 -7.35 7.64 -36.87
CA PHE A 129 -7.88 8.95 -36.51
C PHE A 129 -8.94 8.85 -35.41
N ARG A 130 -9.87 7.90 -35.52
CA ARG A 130 -10.86 7.61 -34.46
C ARG A 130 -10.19 7.26 -33.13
N ASP A 131 -9.17 6.42 -33.15
CA ASP A 131 -8.41 6.04 -31.94
C ASP A 131 -7.71 7.24 -31.30
N LEU A 132 -7.12 8.13 -32.11
CA LEU A 132 -6.48 9.36 -31.62
C LEU A 132 -7.49 10.33 -31.01
N VAL A 133 -8.67 10.47 -31.60
CA VAL A 133 -9.76 11.29 -31.03
C VAL A 133 -10.21 10.73 -29.69
N ILE A 134 -10.48 9.42 -29.61
CA ILE A 134 -10.89 8.75 -28.37
C ILE A 134 -9.79 8.91 -27.31
N SER A 135 -8.53 8.64 -27.67
CA SER A 135 -7.38 8.84 -26.78
C SER A 135 -7.31 10.27 -26.27
N ARG A 136 -7.57 11.27 -27.12
CA ARG A 136 -7.53 12.68 -26.75
C ARG A 136 -8.66 13.11 -25.82
N ILE A 137 -9.81 12.45 -25.89
CA ILE A 137 -10.94 12.66 -24.98
C ILE A 137 -10.66 12.03 -23.61
N VAL A 138 -10.06 10.84 -23.58
CA VAL A 138 -9.75 10.12 -22.34
C VAL A 138 -8.57 10.74 -21.60
N GLU A 139 -7.54 11.15 -22.33
CA GLU A 139 -6.34 11.83 -21.82
C GLU A 139 -6.17 13.18 -22.53
N PRO A 140 -6.98 14.18 -22.15
CA PRO A 140 -6.78 15.54 -22.63
C PRO A 140 -5.50 16.08 -21.97
N THR A 141 -4.40 16.12 -22.71
CA THR A 141 -3.15 16.72 -22.20
C THR A 141 -3.34 18.20 -21.92
#